data_AF-A0A7C7FM45-F1
#
_entry.id   AF-A0A7C7FM45-F1
#
_cell.length_a   1.000
_cell.length_b   1.000
_cell.length_c   1.000
_cell.angle_alpha   90.00
_cell.angle_beta   90.00
_cell.angle_gamma   90.00
#
_symmetry.space_group_name_H-M   'P 1'
#
loop_
_entity.id
_entity.type
_entity.pdbx_description
1 polymer ?
#
loop_
_entity_poly.entity_id
_entity_poly.type
_entity_poly.pdbx_seq_one_letter_code
_entity_poly.pdbx_strand_id
1 'polypeptide(L)'
;MSFRKFLISKSFFINLLVSFVLIGGILWYIFNYLDDYTLHGQTITVPDLSGMTIEELDSYMVEKKLRYVISDSIFDVKAKKGVVLEQDPKPDVKVKENRRVYIVVNALQAPKIKMPNLVDLSLKMAIATLETYGFTVGELEYKPDLARDAVIGQKINDEEIEPGTMVTKGATIDLVMGDGYSDEQVHVPMLIGLRMEEAILLLKTSSLNAGGFTFDESVITSSDTANARIWKQQPDFRAKMIHLGGYVDMGLTVDQNIIKVDTTYSAPPEAEGTP
;
A
#
# COMPACT_ATOMS: atom_id res chain seq x y z
N MET A 1 83.63 -50.17 -8.09
CA MET A 1 83.02 -51.20 -7.21
C MET A 1 81.66 -51.59 -7.78
N SER A 2 81.34 -52.88 -7.87
CA SER A 2 80.10 -53.35 -8.51
C SER A 2 78.88 -52.99 -7.66
N PHE A 3 77.94 -52.22 -8.22
CA PHE A 3 76.69 -51.78 -7.59
C PHE A 3 75.89 -52.95 -6.96
N ARG A 4 75.94 -54.14 -7.58
CA ARG A 4 75.34 -55.37 -7.04
C ARG A 4 75.96 -55.84 -5.72
N LYS A 5 77.28 -55.66 -5.52
CA LYS A 5 77.95 -56.01 -4.27
C LYS A 5 77.57 -55.06 -3.12
N PHE A 6 77.23 -53.81 -3.44
CA PHE A 6 76.72 -52.84 -2.45
C PHE A 6 75.31 -53.19 -1.99
N LEU A 7 74.39 -53.53 -2.91
CA LEU A 7 73.01 -53.93 -2.57
C LEU A 7 72.91 -55.20 -1.70
N ILE A 8 73.94 -56.05 -1.70
CA ILE A 8 74.00 -57.29 -0.88
C ILE A 8 74.85 -57.06 0.39
N SER A 9 75.42 -55.88 0.58
CA SER A 9 76.27 -55.57 1.73
C SER A 9 75.48 -55.45 3.03
N LYS A 10 76.08 -55.86 4.16
CA LYS A 10 75.48 -55.69 5.49
C LYS A 10 75.12 -54.23 5.79
N SER A 11 75.95 -53.28 5.35
CA SER A 11 75.71 -51.83 5.49
C SER A 11 74.48 -51.35 4.74
N PHE A 12 74.17 -51.90 3.55
CA PHE A 12 72.97 -51.54 2.81
C PHE A 12 71.71 -51.98 3.56
N PHE A 13 71.66 -53.21 4.05
CA PHE A 13 70.53 -53.70 4.85
C PHE A 13 70.37 -52.96 6.18
N ILE A 14 71.47 -52.57 6.84
CA ILE A 14 71.42 -51.76 8.07
C ILE A 14 70.82 -50.38 7.77
N ASN A 15 71.29 -49.67 6.75
CA ASN A 15 70.74 -48.36 6.38
C ASN A 15 69.29 -48.44 5.89
N LEU A 16 68.93 -49.52 5.19
CA LEU A 16 67.55 -49.78 4.76
C LEU A 16 66.64 -50.00 5.98
N LEU A 17 67.08 -50.80 6.96
CA LEU A 17 66.34 -51.02 8.21
C LEU A 17 66.21 -49.73 9.02
N VAL A 18 67.30 -48.95 9.15
CA VAL A 18 67.27 -47.62 9.80
C VAL A 18 66.30 -46.68 9.09
N SER A 19 66.28 -46.68 7.75
CA SER A 19 65.34 -45.88 6.96
C SER A 19 63.89 -46.30 7.20
N PHE A 20 63.61 -47.61 7.25
CA PHE A 20 62.28 -48.12 7.57
C PHE A 20 61.85 -47.75 9.00
N VAL A 21 62.76 -47.81 9.98
CA VAL A 21 62.47 -47.40 11.36
C VAL A 21 62.22 -45.89 11.45
N LEU A 22 63.02 -45.07 10.76
CA LEU A 22 62.83 -43.62 10.72
C LEU A 22 61.50 -43.25 10.04
N ILE A 23 61.21 -43.82 8.87
CA ILE A 23 59.94 -43.59 8.16
C ILE A 23 58.77 -44.07 9.01
N GLY A 24 58.87 -45.26 9.60
CA GLY A 24 57.84 -45.80 10.50
C GLY A 24 57.60 -44.92 11.72
N GLY A 25 58.67 -44.40 12.34
CA GLY A 25 58.59 -43.48 13.47
C GLY A 25 57.97 -42.13 13.10
N ILE A 26 58.35 -41.57 11.95
CA ILE A 26 57.77 -40.33 11.42
C ILE A 26 56.29 -40.52 11.11
N LEU A 27 55.91 -41.61 10.44
CA LEU A 27 54.50 -41.91 10.15
C LEU A 27 53.71 -42.10 11.44
N TRP A 28 54.22 -42.86 12.41
CA TRP A 28 53.57 -43.06 13.70
C TRP A 28 53.36 -41.75 14.47
N TYR A 29 54.36 -40.85 14.43
CA TYR A 29 54.26 -39.51 15.01
C TYR A 29 53.22 -38.64 14.29
N ILE A 30 53.24 -38.62 12.95
CA ILE A 30 52.28 -37.87 12.14
C ILE A 30 50.85 -38.36 12.38
N PHE A 31 50.62 -39.68 12.42
CA PHE A 31 49.28 -40.23 12.68
C PHE A 31 48.78 -39.89 14.09
N ASN A 32 49.61 -40.01 15.12
CA ASN A 32 49.24 -39.57 16.48
C ASN A 32 48.93 -38.07 16.54
N TYR A 33 49.76 -37.25 15.89
CA TYR A 33 49.55 -35.81 15.86
C TYR A 33 48.28 -35.42 15.09
N LEU A 34 47.98 -36.12 14.00
CA LEU A 34 46.76 -35.90 13.22
C LEU A 34 45.50 -36.33 13.99
N ASP A 35 45.55 -37.39 14.78
CA ASP A 35 44.41 -37.81 15.61
C ASP A 35 44.03 -36.72 16.64
N ASP A 36 45.03 -36.11 17.30
CA ASP A 36 44.83 -34.98 18.21
C ASP A 36 44.41 -33.71 17.46
N TYR A 37 45.06 -33.39 16.34
CA TYR A 37 44.80 -32.16 15.58
C TYR A 37 43.43 -32.16 14.90
N THR A 38 42.93 -33.34 14.48
CA THR A 38 41.65 -33.45 13.75
C THR A 38 40.43 -33.64 14.65
N LEU A 39 40.62 -33.80 15.97
CA LEU A 39 39.55 -33.97 16.97
C LEU A 39 38.52 -35.03 16.53
N HIS A 40 39.00 -36.20 16.11
CA HIS A 40 38.14 -37.29 15.66
C HIS A 40 37.16 -37.70 16.78
N GLY A 41 35.86 -37.65 16.48
CA GLY A 41 34.79 -38.19 17.35
C GLY A 41 34.20 -37.25 18.39
N GLN A 42 34.75 -36.05 18.61
CA GLN A 42 34.14 -35.07 19.52
C GLN A 42 33.07 -34.27 18.77
N THR A 43 31.83 -34.76 18.85
CA THR A 43 30.66 -34.07 18.29
C THR A 43 29.76 -33.56 19.39
N ILE A 44 29.25 -32.36 19.21
CA ILE A 44 28.21 -31.75 20.03
C ILE A 44 26.88 -31.97 19.31
N THR A 45 25.87 -32.37 20.07
CA THR A 45 24.49 -32.42 19.58
C THR A 45 23.93 -31.00 19.54
N VAL A 46 23.41 -30.59 18.39
CA VAL A 46 22.80 -29.29 18.21
C VAL A 46 21.51 -29.23 19.04
N PRO A 47 21.38 -28.27 19.98
CA PRO A 47 20.17 -28.10 20.76
C PRO A 47 19.04 -27.52 19.90
N ASP A 48 17.81 -27.67 20.37
CA ASP A 48 16.66 -26.93 19.85
C ASP A 48 16.67 -25.50 20.42
N LEU A 49 16.79 -24.53 19.52
CA LEU A 49 16.82 -23.11 19.82
C LEU A 49 15.45 -22.45 19.57
N SER A 50 14.49 -23.19 19.04
CA SER A 50 13.17 -22.69 18.67
C SER A 50 12.47 -22.03 19.87
N GLY A 51 12.02 -20.79 19.70
CA GLY A 51 11.35 -20.02 20.74
C GLY A 51 12.27 -19.31 21.74
N MET A 52 13.58 -19.57 21.73
CA MET A 52 14.54 -18.85 22.59
C MET A 52 14.73 -17.41 22.09
N THR A 53 14.96 -16.48 23.02
CA THR A 53 15.33 -15.10 22.66
C THR A 53 16.82 -14.96 22.37
N ILE A 54 17.21 -13.85 21.73
CA ILE A 54 18.62 -13.55 21.45
C ILE A 54 19.44 -13.44 22.74
N GLU A 55 18.87 -12.88 23.80
CA GLU A 55 19.53 -12.73 25.10
C GLU A 55 19.79 -14.09 25.76
N GLU A 56 18.85 -15.03 25.64
CA GLU A 56 19.01 -16.40 26.14
C GLU A 56 20.06 -17.17 25.34
N LEU A 57 20.09 -16.96 24.02
CA LEU A 57 21.02 -17.58 23.07
C LEU A 57 22.49 -17.29 23.39
N ASP A 58 22.83 -16.05 23.77
CA ASP A 58 24.22 -15.66 24.01
C ASP A 58 24.87 -16.51 25.10
N SER A 59 24.20 -16.69 26.22
CA SER A 59 24.70 -17.51 27.33
C SER A 59 24.61 -19.02 27.02
N TYR A 60 23.52 -19.45 26.39
CA TYR A 60 23.26 -20.86 26.09
C TYR A 60 24.22 -21.44 25.05
N MET A 61 24.51 -20.69 23.98
CA MET A 61 25.41 -21.15 22.92
C MET A 61 26.86 -21.22 23.39
N VAL A 62 27.29 -20.32 24.28
CA VAL A 62 28.61 -20.38 24.92
C VAL A 62 28.72 -21.63 25.79
N GLU A 63 27.71 -21.95 26.60
CA GLU A 63 27.67 -23.18 27.40
C GLU A 63 27.77 -24.44 26.51
N LYS A 64 27.05 -24.45 25.38
CA LYS A 64 27.07 -25.55 24.42
C LYS A 64 28.27 -25.53 23.47
N LYS A 65 29.24 -24.61 23.63
CA LYS A 65 30.41 -24.43 22.75
C LYS A 65 30.05 -24.34 21.25
N LEU A 66 28.90 -23.73 20.96
CA LEU A 66 28.41 -23.47 19.62
C LEU A 66 28.40 -21.96 19.38
N ARG A 67 28.28 -21.56 18.11
CA ARG A 67 28.10 -20.15 17.73
C ARG A 67 26.82 -20.02 16.93
N TYR A 68 26.16 -18.88 16.98
CA TYR A 68 25.02 -18.61 16.11
C TYR A 68 25.31 -17.46 15.13
N VAL A 69 24.55 -17.43 14.04
CA VAL A 69 24.52 -16.33 13.07
C VAL A 69 23.07 -16.09 12.69
N ILE A 70 22.59 -14.85 12.84
CA ILE A 70 21.27 -14.48 12.33
C ILE A 70 21.37 -14.41 10.81
N SER A 71 20.70 -15.35 10.13
CA SER A 71 20.72 -15.48 8.67
C SER A 71 19.63 -14.66 7.99
N ASP A 72 18.45 -14.57 8.62
CA ASP A 72 17.31 -13.81 8.13
C ASP A 72 16.42 -13.38 9.30
N SER A 73 15.56 -12.38 9.07
CA SER A 73 14.51 -11.97 9.99
C SER A 73 13.19 -11.80 9.26
N ILE A 74 12.22 -12.63 9.64
CA ILE A 74 10.88 -12.63 9.07
C ILE A 74 9.87 -12.17 10.11
N PHE A 75 8.75 -11.59 9.69
CA PHE A 75 7.69 -11.16 10.59
C PHE A 75 6.52 -12.15 10.56
N ASP A 76 6.37 -12.92 11.62
CA ASP A 76 5.20 -13.77 11.88
C ASP A 76 4.41 -13.21 13.08
N VAL A 77 3.15 -12.88 12.83
CA VAL A 77 2.20 -12.34 13.82
C VAL A 77 1.88 -13.35 14.92
N LYS A 78 1.96 -14.65 14.62
CA LYS A 78 1.63 -15.72 15.58
C LYS A 78 2.77 -16.03 16.54
N ALA A 79 4.00 -15.69 16.17
CA ALA A 79 5.18 -15.97 16.99
C ALA A 79 5.54 -14.78 17.88
N LYS A 80 6.20 -15.07 19.02
CA LYS A 80 6.72 -14.03 19.91
C LYS A 80 7.84 -13.26 19.19
N LYS A 81 7.93 -11.96 19.44
CA LYS A 81 8.95 -11.09 18.82
C LYS A 81 10.36 -11.45 19.33
N GLY A 82 11.35 -11.44 18.44
CA GLY A 82 12.75 -11.65 18.78
C GLY A 82 13.13 -13.09 19.14
N VAL A 83 12.23 -14.06 18.88
CA VAL A 83 12.51 -15.48 19.11
C VAL A 83 13.04 -16.16 17.86
N VAL A 84 13.79 -17.23 18.02
CA VAL A 84 14.18 -18.11 16.92
C VAL A 84 12.94 -18.84 16.38
N LEU A 85 12.75 -18.76 15.07
CA LEU A 85 11.71 -19.47 14.33
C LEU A 85 12.25 -20.74 13.69
N GLU A 86 13.44 -20.63 13.10
CA GLU A 86 14.09 -21.73 12.40
C GLU A 86 15.59 -21.73 12.69
N GLN A 87 16.19 -22.91 12.59
CA GLN A 87 17.63 -23.10 12.73
C GLN A 87 18.16 -24.08 11.69
N ASP A 88 19.41 -23.86 11.28
CA ASP A 88 20.21 -24.79 10.49
C ASP A 88 21.65 -24.85 11.05
N PRO A 89 22.17 -26.02 11.45
CA PRO A 89 21.56 -27.35 11.36
C PRO A 89 20.35 -27.57 12.27
N LYS A 90 19.49 -28.53 11.87
CA LYS A 90 18.32 -28.95 12.66
C LYS A 90 18.71 -29.47 14.06
N PRO A 91 17.77 -29.44 15.03
CA PRO A 91 17.98 -30.04 16.34
C PRO A 91 18.43 -31.51 16.25
N ASP A 92 19.17 -31.97 17.26
CA ASP A 92 19.69 -33.33 17.41
C ASP A 92 20.77 -33.77 16.39
N VAL A 93 21.12 -32.89 15.45
CA VAL A 93 22.23 -33.14 14.51
C VAL A 93 23.57 -33.04 15.24
N LYS A 94 24.50 -33.95 14.95
CA LYS A 94 25.85 -33.94 15.50
C LYS A 94 26.78 -33.05 14.67
N VAL A 95 27.42 -32.09 15.32
CA VAL A 95 28.35 -31.13 14.70
C VAL A 95 29.66 -31.04 15.49
N LYS A 96 30.71 -30.50 14.88
CA LYS A 96 31.97 -30.20 15.59
C LYS A 96 31.80 -28.98 16.50
N GLU A 97 32.65 -28.86 17.52
CA GLU A 97 32.70 -27.67 18.38
C GLU A 97 32.92 -26.39 17.54
N ASN A 98 32.42 -25.25 18.04
CA ASN A 98 32.47 -23.95 17.36
C ASN A 98 31.75 -23.87 16.00
N ARG A 99 30.92 -24.87 15.67
CA ARG A 99 30.03 -24.82 14.51
C ARG A 99 29.09 -23.60 14.63
N ARG A 100 28.90 -22.91 13.52
CA ARG A 100 27.89 -21.86 13.38
C ARG A 100 26.54 -22.50 13.07
N VAL A 101 25.55 -22.17 13.89
CA VAL A 101 24.13 -22.47 13.69
C VAL A 101 23.49 -21.19 13.12
N TYR A 102 22.99 -21.27 11.91
CA TYR A 102 22.25 -20.20 11.29
C TYR A 102 20.83 -20.21 11.85
N ILE A 103 20.34 -19.05 12.27
CA ILE A 103 19.00 -18.91 12.83
C ILE A 103 18.21 -17.90 12.00
N VAL A 104 16.91 -18.15 11.88
CA VAL A 104 15.92 -17.19 11.38
C VAL A 104 15.12 -16.72 12.59
N VAL A 105 14.98 -15.41 12.75
CA VAL A 105 14.41 -14.81 13.96
C VAL A 105 13.15 -14.02 13.63
N ASN A 106 12.18 -14.04 14.54
CA ASN A 106 10.98 -13.24 14.36
C ASN A 106 11.30 -11.76 14.56
N ALA A 107 10.98 -10.94 13.57
CA ALA A 107 11.26 -9.51 13.59
C ALA A 107 10.58 -8.83 14.79
N LEU A 108 11.28 -7.88 15.41
CA LEU A 108 10.74 -7.11 16.54
C LEU A 108 9.59 -6.20 16.14
N GLN A 109 9.61 -5.74 14.89
CA GLN A 109 8.64 -4.82 14.32
C GLN A 109 8.15 -5.35 12.97
N ALA A 110 6.89 -5.07 12.66
CA ALA A 110 6.36 -5.37 11.34
C ALA A 110 7.12 -4.58 10.27
N PRO A 111 7.29 -5.14 9.05
CA PRO A 111 7.97 -4.44 7.97
C PRO A 111 7.20 -3.17 7.61
N LYS A 112 7.94 -2.14 7.19
CA LYS A 112 7.33 -0.92 6.64
C LYS A 112 7.13 -1.06 5.14
N ILE A 113 5.96 -0.68 4.67
CA ILE A 113 5.51 -0.72 3.28
C ILE A 113 5.18 0.71 2.86
N LYS A 114 5.45 1.04 1.59
CA LYS A 114 5.09 2.35 1.04
C LYS A 114 3.57 2.48 0.94
N MET A 115 3.05 3.60 1.40
CA MET A 115 1.65 3.96 1.28
C MET A 115 1.26 4.06 -0.21
N PRO A 116 0.26 3.32 -0.71
CA PRO A 116 -0.23 3.49 -2.06
C PRO A 116 -0.90 4.86 -2.25
N ASN A 117 -1.08 5.28 -3.50
CA ASN A 117 -1.95 6.42 -3.80
C ASN A 117 -3.38 5.92 -3.95
N LEU A 118 -4.27 6.37 -3.07
CA LEU A 118 -5.68 6.00 -3.09
C LEU A 118 -6.58 7.10 -3.67
N VAL A 119 -6.06 8.29 -3.91
CA VAL A 119 -6.82 9.42 -4.48
C VAL A 119 -7.41 9.04 -5.83
N ASP A 120 -8.62 9.51 -6.11
CA ASP A 120 -9.44 9.23 -7.30
C ASP A 120 -9.95 7.79 -7.43
N LEU A 121 -9.62 6.90 -6.48
CA LEU A 121 -10.17 5.55 -6.46
C LEU A 121 -11.58 5.54 -5.86
N SER A 122 -12.45 4.67 -6.39
CA SER A 122 -13.68 4.31 -5.69
C SER A 122 -13.37 3.61 -4.37
N LEU A 123 -14.27 3.72 -3.38
CA LEU A 123 -14.13 3.02 -2.09
C LEU A 123 -13.74 1.55 -2.24
N LYS A 124 -14.39 0.83 -3.17
CA LYS A 124 -14.12 -0.59 -3.42
C LYS A 124 -12.70 -0.85 -3.93
N MET A 125 -12.19 0.01 -4.82
CA MET A 125 -10.83 -0.09 -5.33
C MET A 125 -9.80 0.28 -4.26
N ALA A 126 -10.09 1.29 -3.45
CA ALA A 126 -9.24 1.70 -2.34
C ALA A 126 -9.07 0.57 -1.31
N ILE A 127 -10.18 -0.08 -0.90
CA ILE A 127 -10.15 -1.24 0.00
C ILE A 127 -9.29 -2.37 -0.57
N ALA A 128 -9.54 -2.77 -1.82
CA ALA A 128 -8.76 -3.84 -2.46
C ALA A 128 -7.26 -3.50 -2.55
N THR A 129 -6.94 -2.23 -2.79
CA THR A 129 -5.55 -1.75 -2.85
C THR A 129 -4.89 -1.81 -1.47
N LEU A 130 -5.58 -1.34 -0.42
CA LEU A 130 -5.09 -1.43 0.97
C LEU A 130 -4.80 -2.88 1.38
N GLU A 131 -5.74 -3.80 1.13
CA GLU A 131 -5.59 -5.22 1.45
C GLU A 131 -4.38 -5.84 0.72
N THR A 132 -4.19 -5.50 -0.55
CA THR A 132 -3.05 -5.97 -1.36
C THR A 132 -1.71 -5.54 -0.75
N TYR A 133 -1.64 -4.34 -0.20
CA TYR A 133 -0.45 -3.82 0.47
C TYR A 133 -0.34 -4.26 1.94
N GLY A 134 -1.31 -5.04 2.43
CA GLY A 134 -1.34 -5.54 3.81
C GLY A 134 -1.70 -4.48 4.84
N PHE A 135 -2.48 -3.47 4.44
CA PHE A 135 -3.12 -2.50 5.32
C PHE A 135 -4.60 -2.86 5.52
N THR A 136 -5.23 -2.28 6.54
CA THR A 136 -6.66 -2.43 6.81
C THR A 136 -7.38 -1.10 6.63
N VAL A 137 -8.62 -1.14 6.13
CA VAL A 137 -9.46 0.06 6.06
C VAL A 137 -9.98 0.42 7.45
N GLY A 138 -9.93 1.71 7.78
CA GLY A 138 -10.44 2.28 9.03
C GLY A 138 -11.76 3.01 8.83
N GLU A 139 -11.84 4.22 9.40
CA GLU A 139 -13.01 5.08 9.31
C GLU A 139 -13.15 5.74 7.93
N LEU A 140 -14.39 6.06 7.57
CA LEU A 140 -14.71 6.80 6.34
C LEU A 140 -15.21 8.18 6.74
N GLU A 141 -14.48 9.22 6.35
CA GLU A 141 -14.87 10.61 6.55
C GLU A 141 -15.40 11.17 5.23
N TYR A 142 -16.61 11.73 5.22
CA TYR A 142 -17.20 12.33 4.02
C TYR A 142 -17.05 13.84 4.07
N LYS A 143 -16.60 14.45 2.97
CA LYS A 143 -16.49 15.91 2.83
C LYS A 143 -17.12 16.40 1.53
N PRO A 144 -17.68 17.63 1.52
CA PRO A 144 -18.16 18.25 0.29
C PRO A 144 -17.04 18.38 -0.75
N ASP A 145 -17.17 17.70 -1.89
CA ASP A 145 -16.18 17.67 -2.97
C ASP A 145 -16.83 17.30 -4.32
N LEU A 146 -16.21 17.66 -5.46
CA LEU A 146 -16.68 17.34 -6.82
C LEU A 146 -16.72 15.82 -7.02
N ALA A 147 -15.77 15.11 -6.40
CA ALA A 147 -15.49 13.70 -6.61
C ALA A 147 -16.38 12.81 -5.71
N ARG A 148 -17.69 12.84 -5.96
CA ARG A 148 -18.66 11.99 -5.25
C ARG A 148 -18.26 10.51 -5.32
N ASP A 149 -18.33 9.83 -4.17
CA ASP A 149 -18.02 8.40 -4.00
C ASP A 149 -16.57 8.01 -4.37
N ALA A 150 -15.68 8.99 -4.49
CA ALA A 150 -14.25 8.80 -4.73
C ALA A 150 -13.44 9.22 -3.49
N VAL A 151 -12.29 8.59 -3.31
CA VAL A 151 -11.32 8.96 -2.29
C VAL A 151 -10.65 10.27 -2.69
N ILE A 152 -10.74 11.26 -1.81
CA ILE A 152 -10.08 12.57 -1.96
C ILE A 152 -8.88 12.72 -1.02
N GLY A 153 -8.75 11.84 -0.04
CA GLY A 153 -7.64 11.84 0.91
C GLY A 153 -7.51 10.53 1.68
N GLN A 154 -6.36 10.34 2.31
CA GLN A 154 -6.02 9.16 3.10
C GLN A 154 -5.31 9.60 4.38
N LYS A 155 -5.62 8.96 5.50
CA LYS A 155 -5.15 9.35 6.83
C LYS A 155 -4.67 8.17 7.66
N ILE A 156 -3.83 8.47 8.64
CA ILE A 156 -3.45 7.54 9.70
C ILE A 156 -3.38 8.30 11.03
N ASN A 157 -4.11 7.84 12.05
CA ASN A 157 -4.22 8.51 13.35
C ASN A 157 -4.62 10.00 13.22
N ASP A 158 -5.68 10.27 12.45
CA ASP A 158 -6.22 11.61 12.16
C ASP A 158 -5.30 12.56 11.36
N GLU A 159 -4.08 12.14 11.02
CA GLU A 159 -3.14 12.92 10.19
C GLU A 159 -3.15 12.45 8.74
N GLU A 160 -3.09 13.40 7.80
CA GLU A 160 -3.01 13.10 6.37
C GLU A 160 -1.67 12.45 6.01
N ILE A 161 -1.73 11.42 5.15
CA ILE A 161 -0.54 10.67 4.75
C ILE A 161 -0.30 10.70 3.25
N GLU A 162 0.86 11.24 2.86
CA GLU A 162 1.25 11.30 1.46
C GLU A 162 1.56 9.89 0.88
N PRO A 163 1.21 9.63 -0.39
CA PRO A 163 1.64 8.43 -1.10
C PRO A 163 3.17 8.26 -1.08
N GLY A 164 3.63 7.03 -0.92
CA GLY A 164 5.05 6.70 -0.82
C GLY A 164 5.64 6.76 0.59
N THR A 165 4.92 7.34 1.56
CA THR A 165 5.31 7.35 2.98
C THR A 165 5.46 5.93 3.51
N MET A 166 6.48 5.68 4.34
CA MET A 166 6.75 4.34 4.89
C MET A 166 5.87 4.06 6.11
N VAL A 167 4.88 3.19 5.94
CA VAL A 167 3.88 2.82 6.94
C VAL A 167 4.09 1.39 7.40
N THR A 168 3.92 1.13 8.69
CA THR A 168 4.01 -0.23 9.23
C THR A 168 2.91 -1.12 8.64
N LYS A 169 3.28 -2.31 8.13
CA LYS A 169 2.31 -3.29 7.62
C LYS A 169 1.29 -3.63 8.71
N GLY A 170 0.02 -3.74 8.33
CA GLY A 170 -1.10 -3.97 9.23
C GLY A 170 -1.62 -2.71 9.90
N ALA A 171 -1.12 -1.53 9.53
CA ALA A 171 -1.72 -0.26 9.93
C ALA A 171 -3.14 -0.12 9.36
N THR A 172 -3.98 0.55 10.13
CA THR A 172 -5.31 1.00 9.72
C THR A 172 -5.20 2.35 9.03
N ILE A 173 -5.83 2.48 7.86
CA ILE A 173 -5.86 3.70 7.07
C ILE A 173 -7.30 4.18 6.96
N ASP A 174 -7.54 5.41 7.40
CA ASP A 174 -8.83 6.08 7.27
C ASP A 174 -8.91 6.75 5.89
N LEU A 175 -10.10 6.73 5.28
CA LEU A 175 -10.32 7.29 3.95
C LEU A 175 -11.21 8.52 4.03
N VAL A 176 -10.80 9.58 3.34
CA VAL A 176 -11.63 10.76 3.14
C VAL A 176 -12.29 10.63 1.77
N MET A 177 -13.61 10.60 1.77
CA MET A 177 -14.48 10.41 0.60
C MET A 177 -15.12 11.74 0.21
N GLY A 178 -15.27 11.98 -1.09
CA GLY A 178 -16.06 13.09 -1.60
C GLY A 178 -17.56 12.78 -1.54
N ASP A 179 -18.33 13.74 -1.02
CA ASP A 179 -19.78 13.61 -0.80
C ASP A 179 -20.64 14.35 -1.84
N GLY A 180 -20.02 15.04 -2.80
CA GLY A 180 -20.72 16.02 -3.65
C GLY A 180 -20.84 17.39 -2.95
N TYR A 181 -21.11 18.46 -3.72
CA TYR A 181 -21.15 19.82 -3.13
C TYR A 181 -22.43 20.20 -2.42
N SER A 182 -23.57 19.56 -2.69
CA SER A 182 -24.80 19.86 -1.94
C SER A 182 -25.96 18.96 -2.34
N ASP A 183 -26.72 18.48 -1.35
CA ASP A 183 -28.10 18.03 -1.53
C ASP A 183 -29.11 19.19 -1.45
N GLU A 184 -28.65 20.43 -1.24
CA GLU A 184 -29.52 21.62 -1.20
C GLU A 184 -30.18 21.84 -2.57
N GLN A 185 -31.50 22.01 -2.51
CA GLN A 185 -32.32 22.20 -3.68
C GLN A 185 -32.86 23.62 -3.71
N VAL A 186 -32.81 24.24 -4.88
CA VAL A 186 -33.34 25.57 -5.14
C VAL A 186 -34.54 25.48 -6.08
N HIS A 187 -35.46 26.43 -5.96
CA HIS A 187 -36.57 26.55 -6.89
C HIS A 187 -36.06 26.96 -8.28
N VAL A 188 -36.62 26.34 -9.31
CA VAL A 188 -36.36 26.75 -10.70
C VAL A 188 -37.11 28.06 -10.95
N PRO A 189 -36.42 29.18 -11.25
CA PRO A 189 -37.09 30.45 -11.53
C PRO A 189 -37.86 30.38 -12.85
N MET A 190 -38.90 31.20 -12.95
CA MET A 190 -39.64 31.38 -14.20
C MET A 190 -38.83 32.26 -15.16
N LEU A 191 -38.42 31.68 -16.29
CA LEU A 191 -37.65 32.36 -17.33
C LEU A 191 -38.50 32.79 -18.52
N ILE A 192 -39.74 32.27 -18.61
CA ILE A 192 -40.62 32.49 -19.76
C ILE A 192 -40.90 33.99 -19.96
N GLY A 193 -40.63 34.47 -21.17
CA GLY A 193 -40.78 35.87 -21.57
C GLY A 193 -39.53 36.74 -21.34
N LEU A 194 -38.54 36.28 -20.59
CA LEU A 194 -37.28 37.02 -20.39
C LEU A 194 -36.41 36.97 -21.65
N ARG A 195 -35.56 37.99 -21.81
CA ARG A 195 -34.45 37.96 -22.77
C ARG A 195 -33.33 37.05 -22.25
N MET A 196 -32.48 36.58 -23.16
CA MET A 196 -31.38 35.68 -22.82
C MET A 196 -30.47 36.23 -21.71
N GLU A 197 -30.08 37.49 -21.78
CA GLU A 197 -29.22 38.14 -20.78
C GLU A 197 -29.90 38.23 -19.41
N GLU A 198 -31.18 38.59 -19.38
CA GLU A 198 -32.00 38.68 -18.16
C GLU A 198 -32.16 37.31 -17.50
N ALA A 199 -32.40 36.27 -18.30
CA ALA A 199 -32.54 34.91 -17.84
C ALA A 199 -31.25 34.31 -17.30
N ILE A 200 -30.12 34.56 -17.97
CA ILE A 200 -28.79 34.15 -17.48
C ILE A 200 -28.49 34.83 -16.15
N LEU A 201 -28.76 36.13 -16.04
CA LEU A 201 -28.57 36.87 -14.79
C LEU A 201 -29.44 36.28 -13.67
N LEU A 202 -30.73 36.05 -13.93
CA LEU A 202 -31.66 35.49 -12.95
C LEU A 202 -31.22 34.10 -12.50
N LEU A 203 -30.84 33.22 -13.42
CA LEU A 203 -30.30 31.90 -13.09
C LEU A 203 -29.07 32.01 -12.19
N LYS A 204 -28.13 32.90 -12.50
CA LYS A 204 -26.93 33.12 -11.68
C LYS A 204 -27.27 33.62 -10.27
N THR A 205 -28.20 34.55 -10.13
CA THR A 205 -28.65 35.03 -8.82
C THR A 205 -29.43 33.98 -8.03
N SER A 206 -30.05 33.02 -8.72
CA SER A 206 -30.72 31.85 -8.12
C SER A 206 -29.79 30.65 -7.93
N SER A 207 -28.47 30.83 -8.03
CA SER A 207 -27.46 29.76 -7.91
C SER A 207 -27.65 28.59 -8.88
N LEU A 208 -28.13 28.89 -10.10
CA LEU A 208 -28.34 27.96 -11.20
C LEU A 208 -27.53 28.35 -12.44
N ASN A 209 -27.40 27.41 -13.37
CA ASN A 209 -26.65 27.57 -14.61
C ASN A 209 -27.57 27.51 -15.84
N ALA A 210 -27.19 28.25 -16.88
CA ALA A 210 -27.81 28.12 -18.19
C ALA A 210 -27.36 26.81 -18.85
N GLY A 211 -28.33 26.02 -19.31
CA GLY A 211 -28.12 24.78 -20.05
C GLY A 211 -28.06 25.01 -21.57
N GLY A 212 -28.59 24.06 -22.33
CA GLY A 212 -28.68 24.11 -23.78
C GLY A 212 -29.70 25.14 -24.27
N PHE A 213 -29.41 25.72 -25.44
CA PHE A 213 -30.29 26.63 -26.14
C PHE A 213 -30.91 25.96 -27.36
N THR A 214 -32.23 26.08 -27.49
CA THR A 214 -32.97 25.68 -28.69
C THR A 214 -33.62 26.91 -29.30
N PHE A 215 -33.65 26.97 -30.63
CA PHE A 215 -34.21 28.10 -31.36
C PHE A 215 -35.42 27.64 -32.15
N ASP A 216 -36.50 28.40 -32.02
CA ASP A 216 -37.68 28.27 -32.87
C ASP A 216 -37.37 28.74 -34.31
N GLU A 217 -38.15 28.29 -35.29
CA GLU A 217 -37.95 28.60 -36.71
C GLU A 217 -37.98 30.11 -37.01
N SER A 218 -38.60 30.90 -36.13
CA SER A 218 -38.62 32.36 -36.22
C SER A 218 -37.26 33.04 -35.96
N VAL A 219 -36.29 32.35 -35.35
CA VAL A 219 -34.97 32.92 -35.02
C VAL A 219 -33.95 32.55 -36.10
N ILE A 220 -33.71 33.46 -37.04
CA ILE A 220 -32.88 33.18 -38.23
C ILE A 220 -31.56 33.95 -38.19
N THR A 221 -31.58 35.20 -37.72
CA THR A 221 -30.42 36.10 -37.71
C THR A 221 -29.90 36.35 -36.29
N SER A 222 -28.67 36.85 -36.17
CA SER A 222 -28.12 37.28 -34.88
C SER A 222 -28.92 38.42 -34.25
N SER A 223 -29.58 39.26 -35.06
CA SER A 223 -30.49 40.29 -34.57
C SER A 223 -31.76 39.67 -33.96
N ASP A 224 -32.25 38.57 -34.53
CA ASP A 224 -33.39 37.83 -33.98
C ASP A 224 -33.00 37.18 -32.66
N THR A 225 -31.81 36.58 -32.56
CA THR A 225 -31.29 36.02 -31.31
C THR A 225 -31.21 37.08 -30.19
N ALA A 226 -30.77 38.31 -30.50
CA ALA A 226 -30.68 39.38 -29.52
C ALA A 226 -32.05 39.89 -29.04
N ASN A 227 -33.09 39.77 -29.87
CA ASN A 227 -34.45 40.18 -29.54
C ASN A 227 -35.34 39.02 -29.05
N ALA A 228 -34.85 37.78 -29.17
CA ALA A 228 -35.59 36.60 -28.83
C ALA A 228 -35.85 36.53 -27.33
N ARG A 229 -37.00 35.94 -26.99
CA ARG A 229 -37.44 35.69 -25.62
C ARG A 229 -37.62 34.21 -25.40
N ILE A 230 -37.54 33.81 -24.14
CA ILE A 230 -37.70 32.41 -23.76
C ILE A 230 -39.18 32.04 -23.85
N TRP A 231 -39.52 31.04 -24.67
CA TRP A 231 -40.89 30.50 -24.77
C TRP A 231 -41.02 29.12 -24.11
N LYS A 232 -39.88 28.47 -23.83
CA LYS A 232 -39.82 27.16 -23.19
C LYS A 232 -38.60 27.09 -22.27
N GLN A 233 -38.75 26.43 -21.14
CA GLN A 233 -37.62 26.07 -20.28
C GLN A 233 -37.74 24.59 -19.87
N GLN A 234 -36.61 23.96 -19.58
CA GLN A 234 -36.55 22.63 -18.99
C GLN A 234 -35.39 22.59 -17.99
N PRO A 235 -35.62 22.23 -16.71
CA PRO A 235 -36.90 21.89 -16.09
C PRO A 235 -37.89 23.06 -16.04
N ASP A 236 -39.18 22.71 -15.95
CA ASP A 236 -40.28 23.67 -15.80
C ASP A 236 -40.13 24.44 -14.48
N PHE A 237 -40.55 25.70 -14.42
CA PHE A 237 -40.47 26.53 -13.21
C PHE A 237 -41.40 26.05 -12.08
N ARG A 238 -42.37 25.19 -12.40
CA ARG A 238 -43.23 24.48 -11.44
C ARG A 238 -42.71 23.07 -11.13
N ALA A 239 -41.61 22.65 -11.74
CA ALA A 239 -40.97 21.39 -11.38
C ALA A 239 -40.52 21.41 -9.92
N LYS A 240 -40.24 20.21 -9.39
CA LYS A 240 -39.60 20.09 -8.07
C LYS A 240 -38.28 20.88 -8.06
N MET A 241 -37.84 21.25 -6.86
CA MET A 241 -36.56 21.90 -6.66
C MET A 241 -35.43 21.07 -7.29
N ILE A 242 -34.43 21.76 -7.83
CA ILE A 242 -33.25 21.13 -8.42
C ILE A 242 -32.02 21.46 -7.60
N HIS A 243 -31.00 20.62 -7.68
CA HIS A 243 -29.76 20.83 -6.94
C HIS A 243 -29.14 22.19 -7.29
N LEU A 244 -28.56 22.82 -6.28
CA LEU A 244 -27.77 24.03 -6.44
C LEU A 244 -26.68 23.81 -7.52
N GLY A 245 -26.51 24.79 -8.41
CA GLY A 245 -25.64 24.67 -9.59
C GLY A 245 -26.23 23.86 -10.76
N GLY A 246 -27.48 23.40 -10.64
CA GLY A 246 -28.21 22.71 -11.70
C GLY A 246 -28.41 23.54 -12.96
N TYR A 247 -28.71 22.88 -14.07
CA TYR A 247 -28.85 23.51 -15.38
C TYR A 247 -30.31 23.66 -15.81
N VAL A 248 -30.62 24.76 -16.50
CA VAL A 248 -31.93 25.01 -17.12
C VAL A 248 -31.74 25.28 -18.61
N ASP A 249 -32.26 24.38 -19.44
CA ASP A 249 -32.31 24.51 -20.90
C ASP A 249 -33.41 25.52 -21.30
N MET A 250 -33.16 26.27 -22.36
CA MET A 250 -34.03 27.38 -22.80
C MET A 250 -34.36 27.29 -24.29
N GLY A 251 -35.62 27.50 -24.64
CA GLY A 251 -36.11 27.66 -26.00
C GLY A 251 -36.36 29.14 -26.30
N LEU A 252 -35.76 29.67 -27.36
CA LEU A 252 -35.85 31.07 -27.78
C LEU A 252 -36.73 31.23 -29.02
N THR A 253 -37.49 32.31 -29.07
CA THR A 253 -38.36 32.70 -30.20
C THR A 253 -38.47 34.21 -30.32
N VAL A 254 -38.78 34.70 -31.51
CA VAL A 254 -39.25 36.09 -31.72
C VAL A 254 -40.77 36.17 -31.95
N ASP A 255 -41.45 35.04 -32.14
CA ASP A 255 -42.91 35.00 -32.26
C ASP A 255 -43.56 35.20 -30.88
N GLN A 256 -44.26 36.31 -30.70
CA GLN A 256 -44.92 36.62 -29.45
C GLN A 256 -46.14 35.73 -29.18
N ASN A 257 -46.73 35.11 -30.21
CA ASN A 257 -47.94 34.31 -30.05
C ASN A 257 -47.69 32.97 -29.35
N ILE A 258 -46.44 32.47 -29.40
CA ILE A 258 -46.09 31.19 -28.75
C ILE A 258 -45.63 31.37 -27.31
N ILE A 259 -45.29 32.60 -26.90
CA ILE A 259 -44.89 32.91 -25.53
C ILE A 259 -46.13 32.94 -24.63
N LYS A 260 -46.27 31.94 -23.76
CA LYS A 260 -47.36 31.86 -22.79
C LYS A 260 -46.84 32.23 -21.40
N VAL A 261 -46.85 33.53 -21.10
CA VAL A 261 -46.48 34.02 -19.76
C VAL A 261 -47.62 33.74 -18.79
N ASP A 262 -47.36 33.00 -17.73
CA ASP A 262 -48.31 32.82 -16.64
C ASP A 262 -48.28 34.04 -15.71
N THR A 263 -49.29 34.90 -15.83
CA THR A 263 -49.42 36.10 -14.99
C THR A 263 -49.92 35.82 -13.57
N THR A 264 -50.26 34.56 -13.26
CA THR A 264 -50.73 34.15 -11.92
C THR A 264 -49.64 33.56 -11.05
N TYR A 265 -48.44 33.33 -11.62
CA TYR A 265 -47.29 32.88 -10.88
C TYR A 265 -46.73 34.01 -10.00
N SER A 266 -46.72 33.77 -8.69
CA SER A 266 -45.89 34.50 -7.75
C SER A 266 -44.69 33.63 -7.41
N ALA A 267 -43.49 34.20 -7.45
CA ALA A 267 -42.33 33.52 -6.91
C ALA A 267 -42.63 33.07 -5.47
N PRO A 268 -42.19 31.86 -5.06
CA PRO A 268 -42.24 31.48 -3.66
C PRO A 268 -41.53 32.56 -2.82
N PRO A 269 -42.00 32.87 -1.61
CA PRO A 269 -41.23 33.73 -0.71
C PRO A 269 -39.82 33.16 -0.60
N GLU A 270 -38.81 34.02 -0.76
CA GLU A 270 -37.41 33.64 -0.55
C GLU A 270 -37.32 32.91 0.78
N ALA A 271 -36.81 31.68 0.76
CA ALA A 271 -36.56 30.96 2.00
C ALA A 271 -35.62 31.82 2.82
N GLU A 272 -36.11 32.36 3.94
CA GLU A 272 -35.28 33.05 4.93
C GLU A 272 -34.08 32.14 5.18
N GLY A 273 -32.88 32.68 4.92
CA GLY A 273 -31.63 31.93 5.03
C GLY A 273 -31.60 31.19 6.36
N THR A 274 -31.61 29.86 6.29
CA THR A 274 -31.31 29.04 7.46
C THR A 274 -29.83 29.25 7.81
N PRO A 275 -29.52 29.46 9.11
CA PRO A 275 -28.21 29.90 9.58
C PRO A 275 -27.08 28.90 9.35
#